data_AF-A0A239JVX3-F1
#
_entry.id   AF-A0A239JVX3-F1
#
_cell.length_a   1.000
_cell.length_b   1.000
_cell.length_c   1.000
_cell.angle_alpha   90.00
_cell.angle_beta   90.00
_cell.angle_gamma   90.00
#
_symmetry.space_group_name_H-M   'P 1'
#
loop_
_entity.id
_entity.type
_entity.pdbx_description
1 polymer ?
#
loop_
_entity_poly.entity_id
_entity_poly.type
_entity_poly.pdbx_seq_one_letter_code
_entity_poly.pdbx_strand_id
1 'polypeptide(L)'
;MTASTVDQTNLSFDDIFTDIAATAVQRDRDRELPYDLVRRLAERGFGAVRVPKEFGGSGVSVPELTELVLDLGAADSNVVQLLRTHFIFTEAIIHSPESDARSAWLQRIGGGDLFGGAYTEQNAQNQTHFSTRIESTSGRRLVTGRKFYSTGSLYADWILTTGEGDDDTVEQAVVPAKADGVTLVDDWHGFGQKLTASGTTVFDSVDVTDAPQLPDDVELGSYGTSIAQFWHLLALAGIVRAAHVDVVEYVQGRARFFSQGARVLPRQDALVQQVVGEVSAARHVAETLVRHSARTLGDHSSAVLSGHTSQDLEDATEIEIYRAQVSVVDTVLKAVTRLFDVGGASALGVDKGWDRHWRNARTLSNHNPIPYRLASIGDFDLNGTSPFRQWLSGIDLRDRTS
;
A
#
# COMPACT_ATOMS: atom_id res chain seq x y z
N MET A 1 -29.88 -1.83 -6.17
CA MET A 1 -29.68 -0.37 -6.05
C MET A 1 -29.83 -0.01 -4.59
N THR A 2 -28.73 -0.03 -3.85
CA THR A 2 -28.63 0.56 -2.51
C THR A 2 -27.64 1.71 -2.66
N ALA A 3 -28.20 2.92 -2.64
CA ALA A 3 -27.43 4.15 -2.79
C ALA A 3 -26.44 4.26 -1.63
N SER A 4 -25.15 4.32 -1.98
CA SER A 4 -24.09 4.77 -1.09
C SER A 4 -24.29 6.27 -0.89
N THR A 5 -24.71 6.68 0.30
CA THR A 5 -24.69 8.09 0.72
C THR A 5 -23.27 8.44 1.14
N VAL A 6 -22.37 8.52 0.18
CA VAL A 6 -21.29 9.49 0.25
C VAL A 6 -21.94 10.83 -0.08
N ASP A 7 -21.68 11.86 0.72
CA ASP A 7 -21.91 13.24 0.30
C ASP A 7 -20.92 13.53 -0.86
N GLN A 8 -21.23 13.02 -2.05
CA GLN A 8 -20.34 12.94 -3.23
C GLN A 8 -20.05 14.30 -3.88
N THR A 9 -20.42 15.41 -3.25
CA THR A 9 -20.45 16.67 -3.99
C THR A 9 -19.14 17.45 -4.02
N ASN A 10 -18.08 17.08 -3.25
CA ASN A 10 -16.84 17.88 -3.24
C ASN A 10 -15.49 17.13 -3.23
N LEU A 11 -15.44 15.79 -3.20
CA LEU A 11 -14.18 15.03 -3.24
C LEU A 11 -14.11 14.18 -4.52
N SER A 12 -13.78 14.81 -5.64
CA SER A 12 -13.49 14.10 -6.90
C SER A 12 -12.02 14.23 -7.26
N PHE A 13 -11.43 13.10 -7.62
CA PHE A 13 -10.07 12.95 -8.15
C PHE A 13 -10.11 12.37 -9.58
N ASP A 14 -11.27 12.36 -10.23
CA ASP A 14 -11.50 11.65 -11.49
C ASP A 14 -10.59 12.18 -12.61
N ASP A 15 -10.36 13.49 -12.63
CA ASP A 15 -9.49 14.15 -13.59
C ASP A 15 -8.04 13.68 -13.47
N ILE A 16 -7.49 13.66 -12.24
CA ILE A 16 -6.12 13.22 -12.02
C ILE A 16 -5.97 11.70 -12.15
N PHE A 17 -6.97 10.92 -11.77
CA PHE A 17 -6.98 9.47 -12.00
C PHE A 17 -6.99 9.15 -13.50
N THR A 18 -7.71 9.95 -14.30
CA THR A 18 -7.69 9.85 -15.76
C THR A 18 -6.30 10.14 -16.31
N ASP A 19 -5.63 11.20 -15.85
CA ASP A 19 -4.26 11.53 -16.26
C ASP A 19 -3.25 10.43 -15.87
N ILE A 20 -3.38 9.88 -14.65
CA ILE A 20 -2.58 8.75 -14.17
C ILE A 20 -2.78 7.53 -15.08
N ALA A 21 -4.03 7.15 -15.35
CA ALA A 21 -4.37 5.99 -16.18
C ALA A 21 -3.86 6.15 -17.62
N ALA A 22 -4.03 7.33 -18.22
CA ALA A 22 -3.69 7.61 -19.61
C ALA A 22 -2.21 7.38 -19.94
N THR A 23 -1.33 7.55 -18.94
CA THR A 23 0.12 7.41 -19.12
C THR A 23 0.72 6.19 -18.39
N ALA A 24 -0.09 5.35 -17.73
CA ALA A 24 0.38 4.21 -16.93
C ALA A 24 1.19 3.18 -17.72
N VAL A 25 0.76 2.86 -18.94
CA VAL A 25 1.48 1.88 -19.80
C VAL A 25 2.85 2.43 -20.22
N GLN A 26 2.91 3.69 -20.66
CA GLN A 26 4.16 4.32 -21.04
C GLN A 26 5.13 4.38 -19.85
N ARG A 27 4.67 4.84 -18.70
CA ARG A 27 5.50 4.93 -17.49
C ARG A 27 6.04 3.58 -17.04
N ASP A 28 5.24 2.51 -17.04
CA ASP A 28 5.73 1.17 -16.67
C ASP A 28 6.76 0.64 -17.67
N ARG A 29 6.58 0.89 -18.97
CA ARG A 29 7.51 0.45 -20.02
C ARG A 29 8.84 1.20 -19.93
N ASP A 30 8.78 2.52 -19.84
CA ASP A 30 9.92 3.41 -19.96
C ASP A 30 10.56 3.73 -18.58
N ARG A 31 9.97 3.19 -17.50
CA ARG A 31 10.35 3.42 -16.10
C ARG A 31 10.38 4.91 -15.74
N GLU A 32 9.36 5.64 -16.19
CA GLU A 32 9.20 7.06 -15.89
C GLU A 32 8.47 7.25 -14.55
N LEU A 33 9.17 7.79 -13.55
CA LEU A 33 8.58 8.03 -12.22
C LEU A 33 7.55 9.17 -12.28
N PRO A 34 6.32 8.98 -11.79
CA PRO A 34 5.22 9.95 -11.86
C PRO A 34 5.32 11.12 -10.86
N TYR A 35 6.47 11.80 -10.77
CA TYR A 35 6.67 12.90 -9.79
C TYR A 35 5.59 13.98 -9.84
N ASP A 36 5.29 14.51 -11.04
CA ASP A 36 4.28 15.55 -11.24
C ASP A 36 2.88 15.08 -10.82
N LEU A 37 2.48 13.87 -11.25
CA LEU A 37 1.18 13.29 -10.93
C LEU A 37 1.03 13.05 -9.42
N VAL A 38 2.06 12.54 -8.76
CA VAL A 38 2.04 12.30 -7.30
C VAL A 38 1.95 13.64 -6.55
N ARG A 39 2.71 14.66 -6.97
CA ARG A 39 2.66 15.99 -6.33
C ARG A 39 1.29 16.65 -6.51
N ARG A 40 0.73 16.63 -7.72
CA ARG A 40 -0.62 17.13 -8.01
C ARG A 40 -1.68 16.39 -7.20
N LEU A 41 -1.54 15.08 -7.01
CA LEU A 41 -2.47 14.26 -6.23
C LEU A 41 -2.45 14.66 -4.75
N ALA A 42 -1.26 14.90 -4.20
CA ALA A 42 -1.10 15.39 -2.84
C ALA A 42 -1.59 16.83 -2.64
N GLU A 43 -1.32 17.74 -3.60
CA GLU A 43 -1.85 19.12 -3.60
C GLU A 43 -3.39 19.17 -3.67
N ARG A 44 -4.01 18.18 -4.32
CA ARG A 44 -5.47 18.00 -4.33
C ARG A 44 -6.03 17.42 -3.02
N GLY A 45 -5.18 17.16 -2.04
CA GLY A 45 -5.57 16.68 -0.72
C GLY A 45 -5.80 15.18 -0.63
N PHE A 46 -5.41 14.38 -1.64
CA PHE A 46 -5.63 12.93 -1.60
C PHE A 46 -4.91 12.27 -0.41
N GLY A 47 -3.67 12.69 -0.11
CA GLY A 47 -2.93 12.19 1.06
C GLY A 47 -3.58 12.53 2.40
N ALA A 48 -4.48 13.53 2.43
CA ALA A 48 -5.11 14.01 3.65
C ALA A 48 -6.57 13.56 3.82
N VAL A 49 -7.09 12.65 2.97
CA VAL A 49 -8.52 12.33 3.00
C VAL A 49 -8.99 11.75 4.33
N ARG A 50 -8.13 11.01 5.05
CA ARG A 50 -8.41 10.46 6.39
C ARG A 50 -8.21 11.48 7.52
N VAL A 51 -7.40 12.50 7.30
CA VAL A 51 -7.08 13.51 8.33
C VAL A 51 -8.35 14.27 8.72
N PRO A 52 -8.60 14.55 10.03
CA PRO A 52 -9.74 15.34 10.45
C PRO A 52 -9.79 16.72 9.80
N LYS A 53 -11.00 17.23 9.57
CA LYS A 53 -11.23 18.50 8.84
C LYS A 53 -10.54 19.71 9.49
N GLU A 54 -10.45 19.74 10.81
CA GLU A 54 -9.79 20.82 11.56
C GLU A 54 -8.28 20.93 11.29
N PHE A 55 -7.66 19.86 10.77
CA PHE A 55 -6.26 19.83 10.38
C PHE A 55 -6.05 19.93 8.86
N GLY A 56 -7.09 20.26 8.09
CA GLY A 56 -7.00 20.44 6.63
C GLY A 56 -7.31 19.18 5.81
N GLY A 57 -7.75 18.09 6.44
CA GLY A 57 -8.17 16.87 5.76
C GLY A 57 -9.67 16.82 5.43
N SER A 58 -10.12 15.65 4.96
CA SER A 58 -11.53 15.41 4.63
C SER A 58 -12.32 14.63 5.69
N GLY A 59 -11.61 13.90 6.56
CA GLY A 59 -12.19 13.05 7.60
C GLY A 59 -13.02 11.89 7.08
N VAL A 60 -12.75 11.39 5.86
CA VAL A 60 -13.49 10.24 5.29
C VAL A 60 -13.20 9.00 6.11
N SER A 61 -14.12 8.04 6.21
CA SER A 61 -13.95 6.76 6.91
C SER A 61 -13.04 5.77 6.14
N VAL A 62 -12.61 4.67 6.79
CA VAL A 62 -11.83 3.59 6.13
C VAL A 62 -12.61 2.96 4.94
N PRO A 63 -13.93 2.68 5.03
CA PRO A 63 -14.72 2.28 3.87
C PRO A 63 -14.76 3.31 2.73
N GLU A 64 -14.83 4.61 3.03
CA GLU A 64 -14.83 5.65 1.99
C GLU A 64 -13.45 5.79 1.33
N LEU A 65 -12.37 5.75 2.11
CA LEU A 65 -11.00 5.68 1.59
C LEU A 65 -10.84 4.49 0.65
N THR A 66 -11.43 3.34 0.99
CA THR A 66 -11.35 2.12 0.18
C THR A 66 -11.87 2.32 -1.24
N GLU A 67 -13.01 3.02 -1.41
CA GLU A 67 -13.52 3.29 -2.76
C GLU A 67 -12.59 4.21 -3.56
N LEU A 68 -12.06 5.27 -2.92
CA LEU A 68 -11.11 6.18 -3.55
C LEU A 68 -9.81 5.47 -4.00
N VAL A 69 -9.28 4.58 -3.15
CA VAL A 69 -8.05 3.84 -3.45
C VAL A 69 -8.30 2.74 -4.49
N LEU A 70 -9.51 2.16 -4.55
CA LEU A 70 -9.87 1.22 -5.62
C LEU A 70 -9.88 1.89 -7.00
N ASP A 71 -10.35 3.14 -7.08
CA ASP A 71 -10.32 3.92 -8.32
C ASP A 71 -8.89 4.33 -8.69
N LEU A 72 -8.08 4.78 -7.72
CA LEU A 72 -6.65 5.04 -7.92
C LEU A 72 -5.90 3.77 -8.37
N GLY A 73 -6.20 2.63 -7.78
CA GLY A 73 -5.58 1.35 -8.12
C GLY A 73 -5.95 0.84 -9.50
N ALA A 74 -7.14 1.19 -9.99
CA ALA A 74 -7.53 0.94 -11.37
C ALA A 74 -6.79 1.84 -12.36
N ALA A 75 -6.43 3.07 -11.95
CA ALA A 75 -5.61 3.98 -12.73
C ALA A 75 -4.14 3.52 -12.78
N ASP A 76 -3.50 3.28 -11.63
CA ASP A 76 -2.15 2.73 -11.53
C ASP A 76 -1.84 2.18 -10.12
N SER A 77 -1.62 0.87 -10.03
CA SER A 77 -1.27 0.20 -8.76
C SER A 77 0.05 0.66 -8.13
N ASN A 78 0.98 1.25 -8.92
CA ASN A 78 2.22 1.82 -8.37
C ASN A 78 1.92 3.02 -7.47
N VAL A 79 0.92 3.84 -7.84
CA VAL A 79 0.54 5.04 -7.08
C VAL A 79 -0.14 4.67 -5.77
N VAL A 80 -0.90 3.57 -5.76
CA VAL A 80 -1.39 3.01 -4.49
C VAL A 80 -0.20 2.57 -3.63
N GLN A 81 0.70 1.74 -4.15
CA GLN A 81 1.79 1.19 -3.33
C GLN A 81 2.78 2.26 -2.83
N LEU A 82 3.09 3.29 -3.61
CA LEU A 82 4.00 4.36 -3.16
C LEU A 82 3.41 5.18 -2.00
N LEU A 83 2.07 5.27 -1.88
CA LEU A 83 1.39 5.96 -0.78
C LEU A 83 1.18 5.07 0.46
N ARG A 84 1.66 3.82 0.43
CA ARG A 84 1.43 2.86 1.52
C ARG A 84 1.92 3.37 2.86
N THR A 85 3.19 3.79 2.94
CA THR A 85 3.77 4.27 4.19
C THR A 85 3.07 5.54 4.65
N HIS A 86 2.75 6.44 3.72
CA HIS A 86 2.00 7.66 3.99
C HIS A 86 0.71 7.40 4.76
N PHE A 87 -0.13 6.46 4.28
CA PHE A 87 -1.40 6.17 4.94
C PHE A 87 -1.23 5.35 6.23
N ILE A 88 -0.24 4.47 6.33
CA ILE A 88 0.08 3.80 7.60
C ILE A 88 0.45 4.84 8.67
N PHE A 89 1.30 5.80 8.32
CA PHE A 89 1.69 6.88 9.23
C PHE A 89 0.53 7.81 9.56
N THR A 90 -0.28 8.17 8.56
CA THR A 90 -1.49 8.98 8.77
C THR A 90 -2.42 8.32 9.77
N GLU A 91 -2.70 7.01 9.63
CA GLU A 91 -3.49 6.26 10.59
C GLU A 91 -2.82 6.22 11.98
N ALA A 92 -1.48 6.08 12.04
CA ALA A 92 -0.74 6.10 13.31
C ALA A 92 -0.95 7.40 14.08
N ILE A 93 -0.81 8.53 13.39
CA ILE A 93 -1.00 9.85 13.99
C ILE A 93 -2.48 10.09 14.37
N ILE A 94 -3.44 9.66 13.55
CA ILE A 94 -4.87 9.80 13.88
C ILE A 94 -5.20 9.10 15.20
N HIS A 95 -4.66 7.90 15.42
CA HIS A 95 -4.92 7.07 16.60
C HIS A 95 -4.00 7.37 17.79
N SER A 96 -3.00 8.22 17.62
CA SER A 96 -2.14 8.65 18.73
C SER A 96 -2.94 9.49 19.74
N PRO A 97 -2.53 9.51 21.02
CA PRO A 97 -3.10 10.42 22.02
C PRO A 97 -3.04 11.89 21.60
N GLU A 98 -4.02 12.68 22.03
CA GLU A 98 -4.02 14.12 21.80
C GLU A 98 -2.76 14.76 22.38
N SER A 99 -2.02 15.47 21.52
CA SER A 99 -0.78 16.15 21.86
C SER A 99 -0.46 17.22 20.82
N ASP A 100 0.45 18.14 21.16
CA ASP A 100 0.97 19.13 20.21
C ASP A 100 1.71 18.46 19.05
N ALA A 101 2.46 17.39 19.32
CA ALA A 101 3.15 16.59 18.32
C ALA A 101 2.16 15.96 17.32
N ARG A 102 1.08 15.33 17.81
CA ARG A 102 0.02 14.78 16.96
C ARG A 102 -0.60 15.86 16.09
N SER A 103 -0.97 16.99 16.69
CA SER A 103 -1.60 18.11 15.97
C SER A 103 -0.68 18.67 14.89
N ALA A 104 0.61 18.83 15.17
CA ALA A 104 1.59 19.31 14.20
C ALA A 104 1.73 18.36 13.00
N TRP A 105 1.76 17.04 13.23
CA TRP A 105 1.80 16.06 12.14
C TRP A 105 0.52 16.03 11.31
N LEU A 106 -0.66 16.08 11.95
CA LEU A 106 -1.92 16.15 11.21
C LEU A 106 -2.01 17.41 10.35
N GLN A 107 -1.54 18.56 10.85
CA GLN A 107 -1.48 19.81 10.06
C GLN A 107 -0.55 19.69 8.86
N ARG A 108 0.60 19.01 9.00
CA ARG A 108 1.51 18.76 7.88
C ARG A 108 0.89 17.87 6.81
N ILE A 109 0.29 16.76 7.22
CA ILE A 109 -0.40 15.84 6.30
C ILE A 109 -1.54 16.57 5.61
N GLY A 110 -2.35 17.34 6.35
CA GLY A 110 -3.42 18.18 5.79
C GLY A 110 -2.93 19.29 4.86
N GLY A 111 -1.71 19.80 5.08
CA GLY A 111 -1.01 20.71 4.17
C GLY A 111 -0.45 20.06 2.91
N GLY A 112 -0.52 18.73 2.79
CA GLY A 112 -0.08 17.98 1.62
C GLY A 112 1.34 17.40 1.69
N ASP A 113 1.98 17.39 2.87
CA ASP A 113 3.25 16.68 3.07
C ASP A 113 3.03 15.16 2.86
N LEU A 114 3.94 14.52 2.12
CA LEU A 114 3.95 13.07 1.90
C LEU A 114 5.05 12.36 2.70
N PHE A 115 4.80 11.10 3.08
CA PHE A 115 5.73 10.29 3.88
C PHE A 115 6.14 9.00 3.16
N GLY A 116 7.46 8.78 3.06
CA GLY A 116 8.08 7.54 2.61
C GLY A 116 8.62 6.73 3.78
N GLY A 117 8.86 5.43 3.60
CA GLY A 117 9.32 4.55 4.67
C GLY A 117 10.61 3.83 4.34
N ALA A 118 11.62 3.95 5.21
CA ALA A 118 12.94 3.36 5.10
C ALA A 118 13.20 2.43 6.31
N TYR A 119 12.60 1.25 6.32
CA TYR A 119 12.62 0.36 7.51
C TYR A 119 13.65 -0.76 7.40
N THR A 120 13.77 -1.40 6.24
CA THR A 120 14.56 -2.64 6.05
C THR A 120 16.00 -2.35 5.69
N GLU A 121 16.91 -3.23 6.09
CA GLU A 121 18.32 -3.19 5.72
C GLU A 121 18.67 -4.46 4.94
N GLN A 122 19.25 -4.34 3.75
CA GLN A 122 19.65 -5.52 2.95
C GLN A 122 20.67 -6.42 3.67
N ASN A 123 21.47 -5.83 4.55
CA ASN A 123 22.54 -6.53 5.27
C ASN A 123 22.11 -7.05 6.65
N ALA A 124 20.86 -6.87 7.07
CA ALA A 124 20.34 -7.32 8.38
C ALA A 124 20.15 -8.84 8.48
N GLN A 125 21.03 -9.63 7.86
CA GLN A 125 20.96 -11.10 7.82
C GLN A 125 20.79 -11.71 9.22
N ASN A 126 19.55 -12.02 9.60
CA ASN A 126 19.18 -12.62 10.89
C ASN A 126 19.71 -11.84 12.11
N GLN A 127 19.81 -10.52 12.01
CA GLN A 127 20.23 -9.69 13.14
C GLN A 127 19.03 -9.42 14.07
N THR A 128 19.30 -9.36 15.37
CA THR A 128 18.35 -8.89 16.39
C THR A 128 18.40 -7.36 16.57
N HIS A 129 19.24 -6.68 15.80
CA HIS A 129 19.48 -5.24 15.86
C HIS A 129 19.55 -4.60 14.48
N PHE A 130 19.32 -3.30 14.41
CA PHE A 130 19.54 -2.47 13.22
C PHE A 130 21.00 -2.03 13.13
N SER A 131 21.53 -1.93 11.91
CA SER A 131 22.80 -1.24 11.64
C SER A 131 22.62 0.29 11.58
N THR A 132 21.42 0.78 11.25
CA THR A 132 21.08 2.21 11.37
C THR A 132 21.09 2.62 12.84
N ARG A 133 21.76 3.73 13.15
CA ARG A 133 21.87 4.34 14.48
C ARG A 133 21.10 5.65 14.55
N ILE A 134 20.43 5.89 15.67
CA ILE A 134 19.73 7.14 16.01
C ILE A 134 20.29 7.57 17.37
N GLU A 135 21.27 8.47 17.38
CA GLU A 135 22.09 8.72 18.57
C GLU A 135 22.00 10.19 19.01
N SER A 136 21.99 10.41 20.33
CA SER A 136 21.98 11.75 20.92
C SER A 136 23.39 12.16 21.35
N THR A 137 24.12 12.84 20.45
CA THR A 137 25.50 13.28 20.72
C THR A 137 25.58 14.80 20.87
N SER A 138 26.08 15.27 22.02
CA SER A 138 26.33 16.70 22.29
C SER A 138 25.10 17.60 22.08
N GLY A 139 23.90 17.10 22.42
CA GLY A 139 22.65 17.83 22.25
C GLY A 139 22.07 17.79 20.84
N ARG A 140 22.68 17.02 19.92
CA ARG A 140 22.15 16.75 18.58
C ARG A 140 21.63 15.33 18.50
N ARG A 141 20.48 15.12 17.84
CA ARG A 141 19.95 13.81 17.51
C ARG A 141 20.29 13.49 16.06
N LEU A 142 21.14 12.50 15.83
CA LEU A 142 21.72 12.20 14.52
C LEU A 142 21.26 10.83 14.02
N VAL A 143 20.94 10.74 12.73
CA VAL A 143 20.59 9.48 12.05
C VAL A 143 21.70 9.09 11.08
N THR A 144 22.26 7.90 11.26
CA THR A 144 23.26 7.34 10.34
C THR A 144 22.89 5.91 9.97
N GLY A 145 22.86 5.61 8.67
CA GLY A 145 22.65 4.24 8.21
C GLY A 145 22.22 4.13 6.76
N ARG A 146 21.96 2.90 6.34
CA ARG A 146 21.57 2.58 4.96
C ARG A 146 20.39 1.61 4.97
N LYS A 147 19.28 2.05 4.39
CA LYS A 147 18.03 1.31 4.26
C LYS A 147 17.78 0.91 2.81
N PHE A 148 16.97 -0.12 2.64
CA PHE A 148 16.46 -0.60 1.36
C PHE A 148 14.96 -0.90 1.49
N TYR A 149 14.27 -1.08 0.35
CA TYR A 149 12.82 -1.12 0.30
C TYR A 149 12.18 0.18 0.78
N SER A 150 12.77 1.31 0.40
CA SER A 150 12.40 2.65 0.90
C SER A 150 11.13 3.20 0.23
N THR A 151 10.06 2.41 0.18
CA THR A 151 8.86 2.65 -0.64
C THR A 151 8.30 4.06 -0.44
N GLY A 152 8.05 4.76 -1.56
CA GLY A 152 7.53 6.11 -1.60
C GLY A 152 8.58 7.22 -1.36
N SER A 153 9.80 6.89 -0.94
CA SER A 153 10.81 7.86 -0.48
C SER A 153 11.13 8.97 -1.48
N LEU A 154 11.27 8.66 -2.77
CA LEU A 154 11.58 9.67 -3.79
C LEU A 154 10.46 10.71 -3.96
N TYR A 155 9.23 10.42 -3.57
CA TYR A 155 8.09 11.33 -3.67
C TYR A 155 7.79 12.08 -2.36
N ALA A 156 8.48 11.73 -1.29
CA ALA A 156 8.13 12.14 0.05
C ALA A 156 8.78 13.47 0.44
N ASP A 157 8.11 14.20 1.32
CA ASP A 157 8.65 15.36 2.02
C ASP A 157 9.38 14.91 3.30
N TRP A 158 8.97 13.76 3.86
CA TRP A 158 9.53 13.15 5.07
C TRP A 158 9.79 11.65 4.91
N ILE A 159 10.86 11.17 5.53
CA ILE A 159 11.25 9.75 5.55
C ILE A 159 11.13 9.22 6.97
N LEU A 160 10.30 8.21 7.15
CA LEU A 160 10.19 7.45 8.39
C LEU A 160 11.25 6.36 8.39
N THR A 161 12.04 6.27 9.47
CA THR A 161 13.05 5.23 9.63
C THR A 161 13.07 4.71 11.07
N THR A 162 13.55 3.48 11.22
CA THR A 162 13.86 2.85 12.51
C THR A 162 15.36 2.60 12.62
N GLY A 163 15.89 2.60 13.83
CA GLY A 163 17.31 2.32 14.11
C GLY A 163 17.54 1.97 15.57
N GLU A 164 18.77 1.63 15.92
CA GLU A 164 19.18 1.46 17.33
C GLU A 164 19.47 2.82 17.95
N GLY A 165 18.88 3.05 19.13
CA GLY A 165 19.13 4.19 20.01
C GLY A 165 20.42 4.07 20.82
N ASP A 166 20.64 5.02 21.71
CA ASP A 166 21.85 5.10 22.56
C ASP A 166 21.98 3.93 23.55
N ASP A 167 20.87 3.32 23.96
CA ASP A 167 20.77 2.22 24.92
C ASP A 167 20.45 0.86 24.27
N ASP A 168 20.71 0.74 22.96
CA ASP A 168 20.31 -0.41 22.14
C ASP A 168 18.80 -0.70 22.29
N THR A 169 17.97 0.34 22.31
CA THR A 169 16.52 0.25 22.09
C THR A 169 16.19 0.54 20.63
N VAL A 170 15.05 0.05 20.15
CA VAL A 170 14.60 0.38 18.79
C VAL A 170 13.93 1.76 18.83
N GLU A 171 14.55 2.73 18.17
CA GLU A 171 14.02 4.07 18.03
C GLU A 171 13.42 4.32 16.64
N GLN A 172 12.51 5.30 16.59
CA GLN A 172 11.96 5.86 15.36
C GLN A 172 12.44 7.30 15.15
N ALA A 173 12.66 7.67 13.89
CA ALA A 173 12.94 9.04 13.50
C ALA A 173 12.14 9.42 12.24
N VAL A 174 11.75 10.69 12.18
CA VAL A 174 11.16 11.31 10.99
C VAL A 174 12.18 12.29 10.43
N VAL A 175 12.71 11.99 9.25
CA VAL A 175 13.82 12.73 8.64
C VAL A 175 13.27 13.57 7.49
N PRO A 176 13.53 14.90 7.41
CA PRO A 176 13.19 15.66 6.21
C PRO A 176 13.88 15.06 4.99
N ALA A 177 13.14 14.74 3.93
CA ALA A 177 13.67 14.02 2.76
C ALA A 177 14.78 14.78 2.02
N LYS A 178 14.87 16.10 2.23
CA LYS A 178 15.84 17.01 1.61
C LYS A 178 16.89 17.54 2.60
N ALA A 179 16.99 16.96 3.81
CA ALA A 179 18.00 17.36 4.79
C ALA A 179 19.42 17.02 4.29
N ASP A 180 20.40 17.81 4.71
CA ASP A 180 21.81 17.53 4.45
C ASP A 180 22.18 16.15 5.00
N GLY A 181 22.90 15.35 4.20
CA GLY A 181 23.27 13.97 4.53
C GLY A 181 22.23 12.92 4.13
N VAL A 182 21.05 13.30 3.62
CA VAL A 182 20.09 12.35 3.03
C VAL A 182 20.41 12.11 1.56
N THR A 183 20.54 10.84 1.18
CA THR A 183 20.62 10.43 -0.24
C THR A 183 19.54 9.40 -0.56
N LEU A 184 18.62 9.76 -1.45
CA LEU A 184 17.59 8.87 -1.97
C LEU A 184 18.01 8.35 -3.35
N VAL A 185 18.07 7.03 -3.52
CA VAL A 185 18.59 6.41 -4.74
C VAL A 185 17.47 5.71 -5.50
N ASP A 186 17.38 5.98 -6.79
CA ASP A 186 16.42 5.34 -7.69
C ASP A 186 16.93 3.98 -8.23
N ASP A 187 17.22 3.04 -7.33
CA ASP A 187 17.81 1.72 -7.63
C ASP A 187 16.86 0.52 -7.43
N TRP A 188 15.56 0.78 -7.29
CA TRP A 188 14.55 -0.27 -7.31
C TRP A 188 14.50 -0.94 -8.70
N HIS A 189 14.74 -2.25 -8.73
CA HIS A 189 14.89 -3.02 -9.96
C HIS A 189 13.96 -4.26 -10.01
N GLY A 190 12.84 -4.23 -9.28
CA GLY A 190 11.80 -5.25 -9.38
C GLY A 190 11.13 -5.25 -10.76
N PHE A 191 10.67 -6.43 -11.22
CA PHE A 191 10.04 -6.55 -12.53
C PHE A 191 8.61 -5.97 -12.58
N GLY A 192 7.94 -5.86 -11.43
CA GLY A 192 6.65 -5.18 -11.27
C GLY A 192 6.72 -4.19 -10.13
N GLN A 193 5.66 -3.41 -9.96
CA GLN A 193 5.64 -2.27 -9.05
C GLN A 193 6.88 -1.38 -9.25
N LYS A 194 7.25 -1.14 -10.52
CA LYS A 194 8.53 -0.53 -10.91
C LYS A 194 8.67 0.92 -10.43
N LEU A 195 7.55 1.61 -10.22
CA LEU A 195 7.51 3.06 -10.01
C LEU A 195 7.26 3.44 -8.55
N THR A 196 7.36 2.48 -7.62
CA THR A 196 7.05 2.68 -6.20
C THR A 196 8.14 3.38 -5.41
N ALA A 197 9.29 3.66 -6.03
CA ALA A 197 10.48 4.23 -5.37
C ALA A 197 10.94 3.41 -4.15
N SER A 198 10.92 2.07 -4.24
CA SER A 198 11.30 1.15 -3.15
C SER A 198 12.81 0.89 -3.07
N GLY A 199 13.62 1.88 -3.43
CA GLY A 199 15.08 1.78 -3.52
C GLY A 199 15.82 1.98 -2.19
N THR A 200 17.08 2.35 -2.31
CA THR A 200 17.97 2.69 -1.21
C THR A 200 17.71 4.09 -0.67
N THR A 201 17.73 4.23 0.66
CA THR A 201 17.91 5.51 1.36
C THR A 201 19.19 5.44 2.21
N VAL A 202 20.04 6.46 2.11
CA VAL A 202 21.24 6.62 2.94
C VAL A 202 21.09 7.85 3.82
N PHE A 203 21.42 7.69 5.10
CA PHE A 203 21.55 8.75 6.07
C PHE A 203 23.02 8.83 6.49
N ASP A 204 23.65 9.99 6.25
CA ASP A 204 25.02 10.29 6.69
C ASP A 204 24.98 11.36 7.78
N SER A 205 24.92 10.93 9.05
CA SER A 205 24.88 11.81 10.23
C SER A 205 23.86 12.95 10.12
N VAL A 206 22.64 12.61 9.68
CA VAL A 206 21.57 13.58 9.42
C VAL A 206 21.05 14.12 10.74
N ASP A 207 21.04 15.44 10.90
CA ASP A 207 20.55 16.10 12.10
C ASP A 207 19.02 16.20 12.09
N VAL A 208 18.38 15.58 13.08
CA VAL A 208 16.94 15.58 13.29
C VAL A 208 16.55 16.22 14.62
N THR A 209 17.44 17.01 15.22
CA THR A 209 17.20 17.68 16.51
C THR A 209 15.97 18.57 16.48
N ASP A 210 15.82 19.34 15.41
CA ASP A 210 14.69 20.27 15.21
C ASP A 210 13.53 19.64 14.41
N ALA A 211 13.63 18.35 14.07
CA ALA A 211 12.51 17.64 13.46
C ALA A 211 11.36 17.53 14.49
N PRO A 212 10.09 17.67 14.07
CA PRO A 212 8.98 17.48 14.99
C PRO A 212 9.07 16.09 15.61
N GLN A 213 8.89 16.00 16.93
CA GLN A 213 8.90 14.72 17.61
C GLN A 213 7.65 13.93 17.23
N LEU A 214 7.77 12.60 17.23
CA LEU A 214 6.60 11.74 17.19
C LEU A 214 5.83 11.90 18.51
N PRO A 215 4.50 11.73 18.51
CA PRO A 215 3.74 11.56 19.75
C PRO A 215 4.37 10.48 20.63
N ASP A 216 4.19 10.58 21.94
CA ASP A 216 4.49 9.47 22.84
C ASP A 216 3.56 8.28 22.50
N ASP A 217 4.07 7.05 22.62
CA ASP A 217 3.31 5.81 22.37
C ASP A 217 2.68 5.69 20.97
N VAL A 218 3.39 6.09 19.90
CA VAL A 218 2.97 5.80 18.50
C VAL A 218 3.12 4.30 18.23
N GLU A 219 2.17 3.51 18.71
CA GLU A 219 2.04 2.09 18.43
C GLU A 219 0.63 1.81 17.93
N LEU A 220 0.53 1.36 16.69
CA LEU A 220 -0.77 0.97 16.11
C LEU A 220 -1.16 -0.47 16.45
N GLY A 221 -0.29 -1.23 17.13
CA GLY A 221 -0.50 -2.65 17.44
C GLY A 221 -1.01 -3.45 16.24
N SER A 222 -1.99 -4.31 16.48
CA SER A 222 -2.63 -5.14 15.45
C SER A 222 -3.43 -4.33 14.42
N TYR A 223 -3.97 -3.16 14.77
CA TYR A 223 -4.63 -2.29 13.80
C TYR A 223 -3.64 -1.82 12.71
N GLY A 224 -2.43 -1.45 13.11
CA GLY A 224 -1.37 -1.01 12.20
C GLY A 224 -0.88 -2.12 11.29
N THR A 225 -0.65 -3.31 11.83
CA THR A 225 -0.28 -4.47 11.01
C THR A 225 -1.39 -4.78 10.00
N SER A 226 -2.64 -4.73 10.43
CA SER A 226 -3.82 -4.98 9.61
C SER A 226 -3.98 -3.96 8.48
N ILE A 227 -3.87 -2.66 8.75
CA ILE A 227 -3.87 -1.59 7.73
C ILE A 227 -2.72 -1.78 6.73
N ALA A 228 -1.53 -2.11 7.24
CA ALA A 228 -0.34 -2.32 6.42
C ALA A 228 -0.47 -3.51 5.45
N GLN A 229 -1.22 -4.56 5.83
CA GLN A 229 -1.57 -5.69 4.95
C GLN A 229 -2.72 -5.33 4.01
N PHE A 230 -3.76 -4.70 4.53
CA PHE A 230 -4.95 -4.28 3.79
C PHE A 230 -4.60 -3.39 2.59
N TRP A 231 -3.60 -2.53 2.73
CA TRP A 231 -3.11 -1.67 1.64
C TRP A 231 -2.66 -2.46 0.39
N HIS A 232 -2.03 -3.62 0.58
CA HIS A 232 -1.66 -4.49 -0.54
C HIS A 232 -2.89 -5.09 -1.22
N LEU A 233 -3.95 -5.36 -0.46
CA LEU A 233 -5.21 -5.90 -1.00
C LEU A 233 -5.93 -4.85 -1.86
N LEU A 234 -5.91 -3.59 -1.43
CA LEU A 234 -6.43 -2.47 -2.23
C LEU A 234 -5.71 -2.38 -3.58
N ALA A 235 -4.38 -2.44 -3.58
CA ALA A 235 -3.59 -2.42 -4.82
C ALA A 235 -3.89 -3.63 -5.73
N LEU A 236 -4.03 -4.84 -5.17
CA LEU A 236 -4.40 -6.05 -5.91
C LEU A 236 -5.83 -5.97 -6.50
N ALA A 237 -6.78 -5.44 -5.73
CA ALA A 237 -8.15 -5.22 -6.20
C ALA A 237 -8.20 -4.17 -7.32
N GLY A 238 -7.40 -3.10 -7.22
CA GLY A 238 -7.20 -2.12 -8.28
C GLY A 238 -6.65 -2.74 -9.57
N ILE A 239 -5.65 -3.61 -9.46
CA ILE A 239 -5.08 -4.34 -10.62
C ILE A 239 -6.14 -5.16 -11.35
N VAL A 240 -6.93 -5.97 -10.65
CA VAL A 240 -7.96 -6.79 -11.31
C VAL A 240 -9.12 -5.95 -11.85
N ARG A 241 -9.43 -4.80 -11.21
CA ARG A 241 -10.37 -3.81 -11.75
C ARG A 241 -9.86 -3.25 -13.08
N ALA A 242 -8.60 -2.84 -13.16
CA ALA A 242 -7.97 -2.37 -14.40
C ALA A 242 -7.94 -3.46 -15.48
N ALA A 243 -7.52 -4.68 -15.13
CA ALA A 243 -7.48 -5.81 -16.04
C ALA A 243 -8.86 -6.16 -16.62
N HIS A 244 -9.92 -6.01 -15.81
CA HIS A 244 -11.30 -6.21 -16.27
C HIS A 244 -11.73 -5.13 -17.28
N VAL A 245 -11.35 -3.87 -17.09
CA VAL A 245 -11.63 -2.80 -18.07
C VAL A 245 -10.88 -3.09 -19.38
N ASP A 246 -9.57 -3.32 -19.29
CA ASP A 246 -8.70 -3.61 -20.43
C ASP A 246 -9.22 -4.78 -21.28
N VAL A 247 -9.61 -5.89 -20.63
CA VAL A 247 -10.07 -7.10 -21.34
C VAL A 247 -11.43 -6.89 -22.02
N VAL A 248 -12.34 -6.16 -21.39
CA VAL A 248 -13.67 -5.88 -21.96
C VAL A 248 -13.55 -4.98 -23.18
N GLU A 249 -12.83 -3.86 -23.06
CA GLU A 249 -12.63 -2.92 -24.17
C GLU A 249 -11.95 -3.61 -25.37
N TYR A 250 -10.92 -4.42 -25.07
CA TYR A 250 -10.23 -5.18 -26.10
C TYR A 250 -11.13 -6.16 -26.85
N VAL A 251 -11.96 -6.93 -26.15
CA VAL A 251 -12.87 -7.90 -26.77
C VAL A 251 -13.98 -7.20 -27.56
N GLN A 252 -14.50 -6.07 -27.06
CA GLN A 252 -15.53 -5.30 -27.76
C GLN A 252 -15.02 -4.71 -29.09
N GLY A 253 -13.78 -4.24 -29.13
CA GLY A 253 -13.16 -3.69 -30.33
C GLY A 253 -12.61 -4.72 -31.33
N ARG A 254 -12.53 -6.01 -30.96
CA ARG A 254 -11.87 -7.04 -31.77
C ARG A 254 -12.81 -7.64 -32.82
N ALA A 255 -12.40 -7.59 -34.09
CA ALA A 255 -13.10 -8.25 -35.20
C ALA A 255 -12.52 -9.62 -35.61
N ARG A 256 -11.24 -9.87 -35.35
CA ARG A 256 -10.55 -11.11 -35.76
C ARG A 256 -10.89 -12.27 -34.82
N PHE A 257 -11.58 -13.28 -35.34
CA PHE A 257 -11.88 -14.54 -34.66
C PHE A 257 -10.72 -15.53 -34.75
N PHE A 258 -10.72 -16.54 -33.86
CA PHE A 258 -9.74 -17.63 -33.88
C PHE A 258 -10.08 -18.64 -34.98
N SER A 259 -9.08 -19.08 -35.76
CA SER A 259 -9.27 -20.08 -36.82
C SER A 259 -9.79 -21.43 -36.32
N GLN A 260 -9.51 -21.75 -35.06
CA GLN A 260 -9.96 -22.95 -34.35
C GLN A 260 -11.32 -22.76 -33.67
N GLY A 261 -11.83 -21.52 -33.60
CA GLY A 261 -13.06 -21.17 -32.89
C GLY A 261 -14.31 -21.23 -33.77
N ALA A 262 -15.43 -20.75 -33.23
CA ALA A 262 -16.76 -20.86 -33.83
C ALA A 262 -17.01 -19.91 -35.03
N ARG A 263 -15.99 -19.20 -35.52
CA ARG A 263 -16.09 -18.19 -36.61
C ARG A 263 -17.12 -17.08 -36.33
N VAL A 264 -17.34 -16.77 -35.06
CA VAL A 264 -18.16 -15.63 -34.61
C VAL A 264 -17.25 -14.49 -34.15
N LEU A 265 -17.82 -13.30 -33.96
CA LEU A 265 -17.07 -12.20 -33.36
C LEU A 265 -16.57 -12.61 -31.97
N PRO A 266 -15.35 -12.22 -31.53
CA PRO A 266 -14.83 -12.55 -30.19
C PRO A 266 -15.80 -12.27 -29.05
N ARG A 267 -16.53 -11.14 -29.09
CA ARG A 267 -17.57 -10.80 -28.10
C ARG A 267 -18.77 -11.77 -28.05
N GLN A 268 -18.94 -12.60 -29.08
CA GLN A 268 -20.00 -13.62 -29.21
C GLN A 268 -19.45 -15.05 -29.02
N ASP A 269 -18.14 -15.23 -28.88
CA ASP A 269 -17.53 -16.53 -28.66
C ASP A 269 -17.63 -16.91 -27.17
N ALA A 270 -18.27 -18.04 -26.87
CA ALA A 270 -18.49 -18.49 -25.50
C ALA A 270 -17.18 -18.73 -24.72
N LEU A 271 -16.10 -19.13 -25.40
CA LEU A 271 -14.80 -19.34 -24.75
C LEU A 271 -14.14 -18.01 -24.39
N VAL A 272 -14.30 -16.98 -25.24
CA VAL A 272 -13.84 -15.62 -24.92
C VAL A 272 -14.69 -15.03 -23.79
N GLN A 273 -16.02 -15.21 -23.83
CA GLN A 273 -16.92 -14.79 -22.76
C GLN A 273 -16.61 -15.48 -21.43
N GLN A 274 -16.20 -16.75 -21.44
CA GLN A 274 -15.76 -17.46 -20.24
C GLN A 274 -14.55 -16.77 -19.60
N VAL A 275 -13.52 -16.41 -20.38
CA VAL A 275 -12.33 -15.72 -19.84
C VAL A 275 -12.70 -14.33 -19.28
N VAL A 276 -13.52 -13.56 -19.97
CA VAL A 276 -14.03 -12.27 -19.45
C VAL A 276 -14.83 -12.48 -18.15
N GLY A 277 -15.64 -13.55 -18.09
CA GLY A 277 -16.38 -13.95 -16.90
C GLY A 277 -15.47 -14.35 -15.73
N GLU A 278 -14.39 -15.09 -15.98
CA GLU A 278 -13.37 -15.44 -14.98
C GLU A 278 -12.73 -14.17 -14.37
N VAL A 279 -12.33 -13.21 -15.21
CA VAL A 279 -11.76 -11.93 -14.75
C VAL A 279 -12.79 -11.09 -13.99
N SER A 280 -14.04 -11.06 -14.46
CA SER A 280 -15.15 -10.35 -13.80
C SER A 280 -15.47 -10.94 -12.41
N ALA A 281 -15.53 -12.27 -12.31
CA ALA A 281 -15.73 -12.97 -11.05
C ALA A 281 -14.58 -12.72 -10.07
N ALA A 282 -13.33 -12.75 -10.56
CA ALA A 282 -12.16 -12.43 -9.75
C ALA A 282 -12.18 -11.00 -9.22
N ARG A 283 -12.56 -10.02 -10.05
CA ARG A 283 -12.80 -8.64 -9.63
C ARG A 283 -13.87 -8.58 -8.53
N HIS A 284 -15.01 -9.26 -8.73
CA HIS A 284 -16.09 -9.27 -7.75
C HIS A 284 -15.63 -9.82 -6.39
N VAL A 285 -14.88 -10.94 -6.40
CA VAL A 285 -14.30 -11.52 -5.18
C VAL A 285 -13.34 -10.55 -4.51
N ALA A 286 -12.37 -10.01 -5.24
CA ALA A 286 -11.36 -9.12 -4.68
C ALA A 286 -11.98 -7.86 -4.07
N GLU A 287 -12.89 -7.20 -4.80
CA GLU A 287 -13.55 -6.00 -4.33
C GLU A 287 -14.51 -6.26 -3.15
N THR A 288 -15.16 -7.43 -3.11
CA THR A 288 -16.03 -7.80 -1.99
C THR A 288 -15.23 -8.01 -0.72
N LEU A 289 -14.09 -8.71 -0.82
CA LEU A 289 -13.22 -8.96 0.31
C LEU A 289 -12.60 -7.67 0.84
N VAL A 290 -12.07 -6.79 -0.01
CA VAL A 290 -11.50 -5.52 0.48
C VAL A 290 -12.56 -4.61 1.10
N ARG A 291 -13.79 -4.56 0.56
CA ARG A 291 -14.89 -3.81 1.19
C ARG A 291 -15.31 -4.40 2.53
N HIS A 292 -15.25 -5.71 2.66
CA HIS A 292 -15.51 -6.36 3.95
C HIS A 292 -14.41 -6.05 4.96
N SER A 293 -13.14 -6.23 4.59
CA SER A 293 -11.98 -5.85 5.38
C SER A 293 -12.00 -4.38 5.79
N ALA A 294 -12.44 -3.47 4.91
CA ALA A 294 -12.56 -2.05 5.21
C ALA A 294 -13.59 -1.76 6.31
N ARG A 295 -14.71 -2.50 6.35
CA ARG A 295 -15.69 -2.38 7.44
C ARG A 295 -15.10 -2.89 8.75
N THR A 296 -14.47 -4.07 8.74
CA THR A 296 -13.80 -4.63 9.91
C THR A 296 -12.75 -3.67 10.48
N LEU A 297 -11.92 -3.07 9.61
CA LEU A 297 -10.95 -2.06 10.00
C LEU A 297 -11.59 -0.75 10.48
N GLY A 298 -12.69 -0.31 9.87
CA GLY A 298 -13.43 0.86 10.33
C GLY A 298 -14.02 0.68 11.73
N ASP A 299 -14.55 -0.50 12.02
CA ASP A 299 -15.06 -0.87 13.35
C ASP A 299 -13.91 -0.95 14.36
N HIS A 300 -12.79 -1.58 13.99
CA HIS A 300 -11.58 -1.64 14.83
C HIS A 300 -11.01 -0.25 15.12
N SER A 301 -10.88 0.61 14.09
CA SER A 301 -10.46 2.01 14.25
C SER A 301 -11.34 2.76 15.26
N SER A 302 -12.66 2.59 15.16
CA SER A 302 -13.61 3.21 16.08
C SER A 302 -13.48 2.69 17.52
N ALA A 303 -13.18 1.39 17.69
CA ALA A 303 -12.92 0.79 18.98
C ALA A 303 -11.63 1.34 19.62
N VAL A 304 -10.54 1.47 18.84
CA VAL A 304 -9.28 2.06 19.30
C VAL A 304 -9.50 3.51 19.75
N LEU A 305 -10.12 4.34 18.89
CA LEU A 305 -10.36 5.76 19.19
C LEU A 305 -11.27 6.00 20.40
N SER A 306 -12.15 5.05 20.73
CA SER A 306 -13.04 5.14 21.88
C SER A 306 -12.48 4.48 23.14
N GLY A 307 -11.29 3.88 23.09
CA GLY A 307 -10.68 3.15 24.22
C GLY A 307 -11.35 1.81 24.53
N HIS A 308 -12.08 1.22 23.59
CA HIS A 308 -12.80 -0.06 23.74
C HIS A 308 -12.18 -1.19 22.91
N THR A 309 -10.89 -1.11 22.55
CA THR A 309 -10.20 -2.22 21.90
C THR A 309 -10.00 -3.40 22.85
N SER A 310 -9.91 -4.62 22.30
CA SER A 310 -9.61 -5.84 23.04
C SER A 310 -8.74 -6.76 22.21
N GLN A 311 -7.99 -7.65 22.87
CA GLN A 311 -7.16 -8.65 22.19
C GLN A 311 -7.98 -9.53 21.24
N ASP A 312 -9.21 -9.91 21.62
CA ASP A 312 -10.10 -10.70 20.76
C ASP A 312 -10.46 -9.94 19.47
N LEU A 313 -10.69 -8.62 19.54
CA LEU A 313 -11.00 -7.79 18.39
C LEU A 313 -9.76 -7.62 17.48
N GLU A 314 -8.60 -7.43 18.09
CA GLU A 314 -7.31 -7.33 17.40
C GLU A 314 -7.01 -8.61 16.61
N ASP A 315 -7.05 -9.75 17.30
CA ASP A 315 -6.81 -11.07 16.71
C ASP A 315 -7.82 -11.37 15.59
N ALA A 316 -9.11 -11.12 15.82
CA ALA A 316 -10.15 -11.34 14.82
C ALA A 316 -9.95 -10.46 13.58
N THR A 317 -9.55 -9.20 13.76
CA THR A 317 -9.28 -8.27 12.66
C THR A 317 -8.10 -8.77 11.82
N GLU A 318 -7.00 -9.13 12.46
CA GLU A 318 -5.79 -9.56 11.78
C GLU A 318 -5.99 -10.89 11.03
N ILE A 319 -6.68 -11.86 11.63
CA ILE A 319 -7.07 -13.10 10.96
C ILE A 319 -7.96 -12.82 9.75
N GLU A 320 -8.92 -11.90 9.85
CA GLU A 320 -9.79 -11.57 8.73
C GLU A 320 -8.98 -10.96 7.57
N ILE A 321 -8.04 -10.07 7.86
CA ILE A 321 -7.13 -9.53 6.84
C ILE A 321 -6.25 -10.63 6.23
N TYR A 322 -5.78 -11.60 7.01
CA TYR A 322 -4.99 -12.72 6.49
C TYR A 322 -5.81 -13.63 5.57
N ARG A 323 -7.06 -13.92 5.93
CA ARG A 323 -7.99 -14.71 5.09
C ARG A 323 -8.26 -14.02 3.76
N ALA A 324 -8.52 -12.71 3.79
CA ALA A 324 -8.65 -11.89 2.59
C ALA A 324 -7.34 -11.89 1.78
N GLN A 325 -6.18 -11.76 2.43
CA GLN A 325 -4.87 -11.75 1.77
C GLN A 325 -4.60 -13.00 0.95
N VAL A 326 -4.76 -14.19 1.55
CA VAL A 326 -4.54 -15.45 0.84
C VAL A 326 -5.48 -15.59 -0.36
N SER A 327 -6.76 -15.23 -0.17
CA SER A 327 -7.80 -15.41 -1.18
C SER A 327 -7.65 -14.43 -2.35
N VAL A 328 -7.39 -13.15 -2.07
CA VAL A 328 -7.23 -12.10 -3.08
C VAL A 328 -5.98 -12.35 -3.93
N VAL A 329 -4.86 -12.72 -3.31
CA VAL A 329 -3.60 -12.99 -4.02
C VAL A 329 -3.78 -14.09 -5.07
N ASP A 330 -4.33 -15.24 -4.68
CA ASP A 330 -4.53 -16.36 -5.59
C ASP A 330 -5.53 -16.03 -6.70
N THR A 331 -6.66 -15.41 -6.34
CA THR A 331 -7.72 -15.03 -7.27
C THR A 331 -7.25 -14.05 -8.33
N VAL A 332 -6.55 -12.98 -7.91
CA VAL A 332 -6.06 -11.94 -8.82
C VAL A 332 -4.98 -12.50 -9.74
N LEU A 333 -4.01 -13.26 -9.23
CA LEU A 333 -2.94 -13.85 -10.04
C LEU A 333 -3.47 -14.79 -11.12
N LYS A 334 -4.48 -15.61 -10.80
CA LYS A 334 -5.15 -16.47 -11.78
C LYS A 334 -5.82 -15.63 -12.88
N ALA A 335 -6.61 -14.64 -12.51
CA ALA A 335 -7.31 -13.79 -13.47
C ALA A 335 -6.36 -13.02 -14.40
N VAL A 336 -5.31 -12.40 -13.86
CA VAL A 336 -4.34 -11.65 -14.65
C VAL A 336 -3.33 -12.52 -15.41
N THR A 337 -3.38 -13.84 -15.22
CA THR A 337 -2.74 -14.81 -16.12
C THR A 337 -3.69 -15.19 -17.25
N ARG A 338 -4.95 -15.44 -16.91
CA ARG A 338 -5.99 -15.90 -17.84
C ARG A 338 -6.43 -14.84 -18.85
N LEU A 339 -6.30 -13.54 -18.54
CA LEU A 339 -6.78 -12.48 -19.44
C LEU A 339 -6.19 -12.58 -20.86
N PHE A 340 -4.98 -13.12 -21.02
CA PHE A 340 -4.32 -13.23 -22.33
C PHE A 340 -5.04 -14.18 -23.30
N ASP A 341 -5.84 -15.11 -22.78
CA ASP A 341 -6.54 -16.12 -23.56
C ASP A 341 -7.67 -15.53 -24.44
N VAL A 342 -8.09 -14.27 -24.21
CA VAL A 342 -9.03 -13.59 -25.12
C VAL A 342 -8.39 -13.15 -26.44
N GLY A 343 -7.06 -12.96 -26.45
CA GLY A 343 -6.37 -12.28 -27.55
C GLY A 343 -5.30 -13.09 -28.26
N GLY A 344 -4.83 -14.18 -27.65
CA GLY A 344 -3.68 -14.94 -28.12
C GLY A 344 -2.45 -14.03 -28.32
N ALA A 345 -1.65 -14.29 -29.36
CA ALA A 345 -0.44 -13.50 -29.62
C ALA A 345 -0.69 -11.98 -29.73
N SER A 346 -1.87 -11.54 -30.15
CA SER A 346 -2.21 -10.11 -30.25
C SER A 346 -2.38 -9.42 -28.90
N ALA A 347 -2.68 -10.17 -27.82
CA ALA A 347 -2.71 -9.64 -26.46
C ALA A 347 -1.31 -9.40 -25.89
N LEU A 348 -0.27 -10.01 -26.47
CA LEU A 348 1.12 -9.87 -26.05
C LEU A 348 1.82 -8.61 -26.58
N GLY A 349 1.08 -7.71 -27.24
CA GLY A 349 1.66 -6.48 -27.77
C GLY A 349 2.10 -5.54 -26.66
N VAL A 350 3.35 -5.10 -26.69
CA VAL A 350 3.97 -4.24 -25.67
C VAL A 350 3.20 -2.95 -25.40
N ASP A 351 2.58 -2.38 -26.44
CA ASP A 351 1.80 -1.14 -26.32
C ASP A 351 0.49 -1.30 -25.52
N LYS A 352 0.06 -2.53 -25.23
CA LYS A 352 -1.06 -2.79 -24.31
C LYS A 352 -0.63 -2.83 -22.86
N GLY A 353 0.64 -3.19 -22.61
CA GLY A 353 1.21 -3.35 -21.27
C GLY A 353 0.46 -4.31 -20.34
N TRP A 354 -0.29 -5.30 -20.85
CA TRP A 354 -1.13 -6.19 -20.02
C TRP A 354 -0.31 -7.05 -19.05
N ASP A 355 0.95 -7.32 -19.38
CA ASP A 355 1.89 -8.01 -18.52
C ASP A 355 2.16 -7.23 -17.22
N ARG A 356 1.95 -5.90 -17.21
CA ARG A 356 2.06 -5.07 -16.00
C ARG A 356 1.11 -5.54 -14.90
N HIS A 357 -0.10 -5.98 -15.25
CA HIS A 357 -1.09 -6.45 -14.27
C HIS A 357 -0.55 -7.65 -13.50
N TRP A 358 -0.03 -8.64 -14.23
CA TRP A 358 0.59 -9.82 -13.63
C TRP A 358 1.88 -9.48 -12.87
N ARG A 359 2.77 -8.68 -13.48
CA ARG A 359 4.05 -8.30 -12.87
C ARG A 359 3.84 -7.57 -11.54
N ASN A 360 2.91 -6.61 -11.52
CA ASN A 360 2.60 -5.81 -10.34
C ASN A 360 1.92 -6.67 -9.26
N ALA A 361 0.95 -7.52 -9.63
CA ALA A 361 0.29 -8.42 -8.68
C ALA A 361 1.28 -9.44 -8.08
N ARG A 362 2.16 -10.00 -8.91
CA ARG A 362 3.20 -10.92 -8.47
C ARG A 362 4.19 -10.25 -7.52
N THR A 363 4.57 -9.00 -7.79
CA THR A 363 5.45 -8.24 -6.89
C THR A 363 4.79 -7.99 -5.53
N LEU A 364 3.54 -7.52 -5.50
CA LEU A 364 2.79 -7.27 -4.26
C LEU A 364 2.58 -8.55 -3.43
N SER A 365 2.24 -9.65 -4.09
CA SER A 365 2.02 -10.95 -3.43
C SER A 365 3.28 -11.58 -2.84
N ASN A 366 4.46 -10.99 -3.07
CA ASN A 366 5.73 -11.41 -2.48
C ASN A 366 6.14 -10.58 -1.27
N HIS A 367 5.38 -9.56 -0.88
CA HIS A 367 5.74 -8.74 0.29
C HIS A 367 5.76 -9.58 1.57
N ASN A 368 4.77 -10.46 1.77
CA ASN A 368 4.66 -11.32 2.95
C ASN A 368 4.40 -12.78 2.51
N PRO A 369 5.12 -13.79 3.02
CA PRO A 369 4.98 -15.14 2.50
C PRO A 369 3.65 -15.77 2.92
N ILE A 370 2.83 -16.10 1.91
CA ILE A 370 1.51 -16.73 2.07
C ILE A 370 1.51 -17.99 2.96
N PRO A 371 2.51 -18.89 2.93
CA PRO A 371 2.51 -20.07 3.82
C PRO A 371 2.46 -19.72 5.31
N TYR A 372 3.12 -18.64 5.74
CA TYR A 372 3.04 -18.20 7.14
C TYR A 372 1.67 -17.64 7.49
N ARG A 373 0.98 -16.97 6.55
CA ARG A 373 -0.39 -16.50 6.75
C ARG A 373 -1.37 -17.65 6.89
N LEU A 374 -1.25 -18.67 6.05
CA LEU A 374 -2.03 -19.91 6.18
C LEU A 374 -1.78 -20.62 7.51
N ALA A 375 -0.52 -20.69 7.95
CA ALA A 375 -0.18 -21.27 9.24
C ALA A 375 -0.78 -20.48 10.41
N SER A 376 -0.70 -19.15 10.41
CA SER A 376 -1.31 -18.29 11.43
C SER A 376 -2.83 -18.46 11.49
N ILE A 377 -3.52 -18.53 10.33
CA ILE A 377 -4.96 -18.78 10.28
C ILE A 377 -5.30 -20.14 10.90
N GLY A 378 -4.57 -21.19 10.52
CA GLY A 378 -4.81 -22.54 11.04
C GLY A 378 -4.52 -22.66 12.54
N ASP A 379 -3.44 -22.05 13.02
CA ASP A 379 -3.07 -22.07 14.44
C ASP A 379 -4.08 -21.31 15.31
N PHE A 380 -4.55 -20.16 14.84
CA PHE A 380 -5.64 -19.44 15.50
C PHE A 380 -6.94 -20.27 15.52
N ASP A 381 -7.35 -20.84 14.39
CA ASP A 381 -8.60 -21.60 14.30
C ASP A 381 -8.58 -22.90 15.13
N LEU A 382 -7.40 -23.51 15.33
CA LEU A 382 -7.25 -24.74 16.12
C LEU A 382 -7.02 -24.47 17.61
N ASN A 383 -6.18 -23.49 17.93
CA ASN A 383 -5.60 -23.31 19.26
C ASN A 383 -5.94 -21.95 19.90
N GLY A 384 -6.59 -21.03 19.18
CA GLY A 384 -6.84 -19.67 19.67
C GLY A 384 -5.55 -18.85 19.85
N THR A 385 -4.46 -19.22 19.17
CA THR A 385 -3.18 -18.52 19.28
C THR A 385 -3.24 -17.20 18.50
N SER A 386 -3.02 -16.08 19.19
CA SER A 386 -3.00 -14.75 18.59
C SER A 386 -2.09 -14.69 17.35
N PRO A 387 -2.56 -14.14 16.21
CA PRO A 387 -1.74 -13.96 15.02
C PRO A 387 -0.73 -12.83 15.17
N PHE A 388 -0.90 -11.93 16.14
CA PHE A 388 -0.06 -10.75 16.30
C PHE A 388 1.35 -11.18 16.69
N ARG A 389 2.32 -10.76 15.88
CA ARG A 389 3.75 -10.88 16.18
C ARG A 389 4.36 -9.52 15.93
N GLN A 390 4.91 -8.88 16.96
CA GLN A 390 5.76 -7.70 16.76
C GLN A 390 6.89 -8.09 15.80
N TRP A 391 6.84 -7.56 14.58
CA TRP A 391 7.78 -7.86 13.53
C TRP A 391 8.14 -6.57 12.79
N LEU A 392 9.42 -6.21 12.85
CA LEU A 392 10.01 -5.22 11.97
C LEU A 392 10.69 -5.95 10.82
N SER A 393 10.58 -5.41 9.60
CA SER A 393 10.96 -6.15 8.40
C SER A 393 12.42 -6.56 8.39
N GLY A 394 12.67 -7.87 8.55
CA GLY A 394 14.00 -8.47 8.56
C GLY A 394 14.66 -8.60 9.94
N ILE A 395 13.98 -8.19 11.03
CA ILE A 395 14.52 -8.24 12.39
C ILE A 395 13.53 -8.98 13.31
N ASP A 396 14.05 -9.94 14.06
CA ASP A 396 13.30 -10.69 15.06
C ASP A 396 13.46 -10.05 16.43
N LEU A 397 12.38 -9.43 16.94
CA LEU A 397 12.38 -8.74 18.23
C LEU A 397 11.79 -9.59 19.36
N ARG A 398 11.34 -10.82 19.10
CA ARG A 398 10.58 -11.63 20.07
C ARG A 398 11.30 -11.91 21.39
N ASP A 399 12.62 -11.87 21.40
CA ASP A 399 13.47 -12.11 22.58
C ASP A 399 14.08 -10.83 23.16
N ARG A 400 13.72 -9.64 22.66
CA ARG A 400 14.12 -8.37 23.27
C ARG A 400 13.08 -7.98 24.32
N THR A 401 13.52 -7.83 25.56
CA THR A 401 12.71 -7.21 26.61
C THR A 401 12.49 -5.75 26.24
N SER A 402 11.21 -5.35 26.17
CA SER A 402 10.76 -3.96 25.99
C SER A 402 11.33 -3.02 27.03
#